data_AF-A0A4U7EZB0-F1
#
_entry.id   AF-A0A4U7EZB0-F1
#
_cell.length_a   1.000
_cell.length_b   1.000
_cell.length_c   1.000
_cell.angle_alpha   90.00
_cell.angle_beta   90.00
_cell.angle_gamma   90.00
#
_symmetry.space_group_name_H-M   'P 1'
#
loop_
_entity.id
_entity.type
_entity.pdbx_description
1 polymer ?
#
loop_
_entity_poly.entity_id
_entity_poly.type
_entity_poly.pdbx_seq_one_letter_code
_entity_poly.pdbx_strand_id
1 'polypeptide(L)'
;VATTVHELSVLDGPESAVAGDGGAGDGGTGNAADDADPNDTLPEPDAHDVPLDLIATPERTIRTETPYARPLGIDWEALDDERLDAIPALAARSPADE
;
A
#
# COMPACT_ATOMS: atom_id res chain seq x y z
N VAL A 1 -32.09 -6.78 -23.10
CA VAL A 1 -31.08 -5.93 -22.44
C VAL A 1 -29.72 -6.40 -22.95
N ALA A 2 -29.03 -5.56 -23.71
CA ALA A 2 -27.66 -5.86 -24.14
C ALA A 2 -26.72 -5.32 -23.05
N THR A 3 -25.96 -6.19 -22.38
CA THR A 3 -24.90 -5.75 -21.48
C THR A 3 -23.63 -5.67 -22.32
N THR A 4 -23.11 -4.46 -22.51
CA THR A 4 -21.82 -4.26 -23.16
C THR A 4 -20.73 -4.56 -22.13
N VAL A 5 -20.07 -5.70 -22.27
CA VAL A 5 -18.85 -6.02 -21.53
C VAL A 5 -17.74 -5.14 -22.11
N HIS A 6 -17.19 -4.24 -21.31
CA HIS A 6 -15.96 -3.55 -21.66
C HIS A 6 -14.80 -4.44 -21.21
N GLU A 7 -14.10 -5.01 -22.19
CA GLU A 7 -12.86 -5.73 -21.96
C GLU A 7 -11.78 -4.74 -21.51
N LEU A 8 -11.25 -4.95 -20.31
CA LEU A 8 -10.20 -4.14 -19.73
C LEU A 8 -8.87 -4.75 -20.18
N SER A 9 -8.27 -4.18 -21.23
CA SER A 9 -6.97 -4.61 -21.73
C SER A 9 -5.88 -4.23 -20.72
N VAL A 10 -5.28 -5.23 -20.07
CA VAL A 10 -4.03 -5.05 -19.33
C VAL A 10 -2.93 -4.86 -20.37
N LEU A 11 -2.41 -3.65 -20.48
CA LEU A 11 -1.22 -3.37 -21.28
C LEU A 11 -0.03 -3.97 -20.54
N ASP A 12 0.64 -4.96 -21.15
CA ASP A 12 2.01 -5.34 -20.84
C ASP A 12 2.92 -4.17 -21.27
N GLY A 13 2.84 -3.07 -20.52
CA GLY A 13 3.81 -2.00 -20.55
C GLY A 13 5.10 -2.47 -19.88
N PRO A 14 6.23 -1.75 -20.04
CA PRO A 14 7.42 -2.06 -19.26
C PRO A 14 7.05 -2.16 -17.78
N GLU A 15 7.75 -3.07 -17.10
CA GLU A 15 7.51 -3.58 -15.76
C GLU A 15 6.84 -2.54 -14.84
N SER A 16 5.75 -2.97 -14.21
CA SER A 16 4.94 -2.22 -13.25
C SER A 16 5.68 -1.03 -12.64
N ALA A 17 5.13 0.17 -12.81
CA ALA A 17 5.65 1.43 -12.29
C ALA A 17 5.54 1.55 -10.76
N VAL A 18 6.01 0.56 -10.01
CA VAL A 18 6.52 0.81 -8.65
C VAL A 18 7.91 1.46 -8.77
N ALA A 19 7.99 2.51 -9.58
CA ALA A 19 9.05 3.49 -9.43
C ALA A 19 8.77 4.16 -8.09
N GLY A 20 9.61 3.88 -7.11
CA GLY A 20 9.51 4.46 -5.77
C GLY A 20 9.57 5.99 -5.85
N ASP A 21 8.42 6.63 -5.97
CA ASP A 21 8.21 8.01 -5.54
C ASP A 21 7.81 7.96 -4.06
N GLY A 22 8.80 7.61 -3.24
CA GLY A 22 8.76 7.90 -1.82
C GLY A 22 8.89 9.40 -1.67
N GLY A 23 7.77 10.07 -1.41
CA GLY A 23 7.72 11.51 -1.17
C GLY A 23 8.78 11.98 -0.17
N ALA A 24 9.37 13.13 -0.49
CA ALA A 24 10.48 13.78 0.20
C ALA A 24 10.43 13.72 1.74
N GLY A 25 11.36 12.96 2.32
CA GLY A 25 11.87 13.10 3.68
C GLY A 25 13.38 13.38 3.62
N ASP A 26 13.83 14.39 4.36
CA ASP A 26 15.15 15.02 4.31
C ASP A 26 16.34 14.13 4.77
N GLY A 27 17.33 13.94 3.89
CA GLY A 27 18.77 13.87 4.24
C GLY A 27 19.52 12.51 4.32
N GLY A 28 20.45 12.24 3.38
CA GLY A 28 21.72 11.52 3.70
C GLY A 28 22.30 10.44 2.77
N THR A 29 23.02 10.84 1.71
CA THR A 29 24.15 10.20 0.95
C THR A 29 24.20 8.67 0.72
N GLY A 30 24.12 8.27 -0.55
CA GLY A 30 24.40 6.91 -1.04
C GLY A 30 25.87 6.60 -1.35
N ASN A 31 26.15 5.31 -1.59
CA ASN A 31 27.38 4.84 -2.23
C ASN A 31 27.01 3.76 -3.26
N ALA A 32 27.40 3.98 -4.52
CA ALA A 32 27.13 3.09 -5.64
C ALA A 32 28.07 1.88 -5.61
N ALA A 33 27.51 0.67 -5.58
CA ALA A 33 28.20 -0.58 -5.83
C ALA A 33 27.26 -1.54 -6.57
N ASP A 34 27.72 -2.02 -7.74
CA ASP A 34 27.25 -3.18 -8.52
C ASP A 34 25.83 -3.20 -9.10
N ASP A 35 25.70 -3.73 -10.32
CA ASP A 35 24.54 -3.73 -11.23
C ASP A 35 23.31 -4.57 -10.80
N ALA A 36 22.95 -4.55 -9.52
CA ALA A 36 21.62 -4.90 -9.02
C ALA A 36 21.17 -3.74 -8.11
N ASP A 37 20.00 -3.14 -8.33
CA ASP A 37 19.56 -2.03 -7.47
C ASP A 37 19.44 -2.58 -6.03
N PRO A 38 20.28 -2.13 -5.08
CA PRO A 38 20.21 -2.57 -3.68
C PRO A 38 18.87 -2.19 -3.02
N ASN A 39 18.05 -1.34 -3.65
CA ASN A 39 16.68 -1.02 -3.27
C ASN A 39 15.61 -1.91 -3.90
N ASP A 40 15.95 -2.94 -4.67
CA ASP A 40 14.97 -3.92 -5.18
C ASP A 40 14.53 -4.93 -4.09
N THR A 41 14.56 -4.48 -2.83
CA THR A 41 13.99 -5.18 -1.69
C THR A 41 12.74 -4.42 -1.26
N LEU A 42 11.62 -5.13 -1.18
CA LEU A 42 10.40 -4.54 -0.65
C LEU A 42 10.63 -4.16 0.82
N PRO A 43 10.13 -2.99 1.26
CA PRO A 43 10.15 -2.65 2.67
C PRO A 43 9.36 -3.69 3.48
N GLU A 44 9.73 -3.83 4.75
CA GLU A 44 8.94 -4.63 5.67
C GLU A 44 7.54 -3.99 5.84
N PRO A 45 6.46 -4.80 5.88
CA PRO A 45 5.11 -4.28 6.08
C PRO A 45 4.95 -3.55 7.43
N ASP A 46 4.24 -2.43 7.43
CA ASP A 46 3.91 -1.68 8.64
C ASP A 46 2.62 -2.21 9.30
N ALA A 47 2.35 -1.81 10.54
CA ALA A 47 1.22 -2.26 11.35
C ALA A 47 -0.16 -1.94 10.73
N HIS A 48 -0.22 -0.95 9.83
CA HIS A 48 -1.44 -0.56 9.13
C HIS A 48 -1.57 -1.20 7.74
N ASP A 49 -0.56 -1.94 7.27
CA ASP A 49 -0.63 -2.66 6.00
C ASP A 49 -1.58 -3.86 6.08
N VAL A 50 -2.45 -3.99 5.07
CA VAL A 50 -3.42 -5.08 5.01
C VAL A 50 -2.84 -6.25 4.24
N PRO A 51 -2.65 -7.41 4.88
CA PRO A 51 -2.12 -8.58 4.20
C PRO A 51 -3.14 -9.16 3.20
N LEU A 52 -2.66 -9.58 2.03
CA LEU A 52 -3.43 -10.31 1.03
C LEU A 52 -3.40 -11.80 1.33
N ASP A 53 -4.53 -12.49 1.23
CA ASP A 53 -4.64 -13.95 1.41
C ASP A 53 -4.52 -14.72 0.08
N LEU A 54 -4.84 -14.06 -1.04
CA LEU A 54 -4.93 -14.66 -2.36
C LEU A 54 -4.49 -13.67 -3.44
N ILE A 55 -3.72 -14.17 -4.41
CA ILE A 55 -3.39 -13.46 -5.65
C ILE A 55 -3.87 -14.31 -6.81
N ALA A 56 -4.80 -13.79 -7.61
CA ALA A 56 -5.31 -14.46 -8.79
C ALA A 56 -4.79 -13.78 -10.06
N THR A 57 -4.05 -14.52 -10.87
CA THR A 57 -3.63 -14.15 -12.23
C THR A 57 -4.38 -15.03 -13.24
N PRO A 58 -4.39 -14.69 -14.54
CA PRO A 58 -5.05 -15.53 -15.54
C PRO A 58 -4.53 -16.97 -15.58
N GLU A 59 -3.23 -17.16 -15.32
CA GLU A 59 -2.56 -18.46 -15.40
C GLU A 59 -2.69 -19.25 -14.11
N ARG A 60 -2.79 -18.58 -12.95
CA ARG A 60 -2.76 -19.26 -11.66
C ARG A 60 -3.37 -18.45 -10.52
N THR A 61 -3.64 -19.17 -9.44
CA THR A 61 -4.04 -18.59 -8.16
C THR A 61 -3.04 -18.99 -7.10
N ILE A 62 -2.59 -18.03 -6.30
CA ILE A 62 -1.58 -18.18 -5.25
C ILE A 62 -2.24 -17.87 -3.91
N ARG A 63 -2.13 -18.77 -2.93
CA ARG A 63 -2.36 -18.44 -1.52
C ARG A 63 -1.06 -17.94 -0.93
N THR A 64 -1.09 -16.79 -0.28
CA THR A 64 0.12 -16.11 0.23
C THR A 64 0.58 -16.67 1.58
N GLU A 65 -0.32 -17.30 2.34
CA GLU A 65 -0.04 -17.83 3.69
C GLU A 65 0.66 -16.80 4.60
N THR A 66 0.27 -15.54 4.44
CA THR A 66 0.84 -14.40 5.16
C THR A 66 0.83 -14.62 6.68
N PRO A 67 1.97 -14.40 7.38
CA PRO A 67 2.03 -14.46 8.84
C PRO A 67 1.47 -13.20 9.50
N TYR A 68 1.25 -12.13 8.74
CA TYR A 68 0.84 -10.83 9.26
C TYR A 68 -0.65 -10.81 9.62
N ALA A 69 -0.97 -10.17 10.74
CA ALA A 69 -2.35 -9.99 11.17
C ALA A 69 -3.03 -8.89 10.34
N ARG A 70 -4.34 -9.04 10.11
CA ARG A 70 -5.13 -7.97 9.51
C ARG A 70 -5.37 -6.87 10.56
N PRO A 71 -5.10 -5.59 10.23
CA PRO A 71 -5.43 -4.48 11.11
C PRO A 71 -6.94 -4.47 11.44
N LEU A 72 -7.28 -4.21 12.69
CA LEU A 72 -8.67 -4.27 13.17
C LEU A 72 -9.45 -2.96 12.95
N GLY A 73 -8.76 -1.86 12.62
CA GLY A 73 -9.37 -0.56 12.48
C GLY A 73 -8.34 0.54 12.26
N ILE A 74 -8.73 1.76 12.62
CA ILE A 74 -7.89 2.95 12.55
C ILE A 74 -7.02 3.02 13.80
N ASP A 75 -5.73 3.29 13.62
CA ASP A 75 -4.85 3.69 14.70
C ASP A 75 -5.10 5.18 15.03
N TRP A 76 -5.96 5.41 16.03
CA TRP A 76 -6.32 6.77 16.45
C TRP A 76 -5.17 7.48 17.16
N GLU A 77 -4.20 6.75 17.73
CA GLU A 77 -3.05 7.34 18.43
C GLU A 77 -2.06 7.99 17.45
N ALA A 78 -2.08 7.56 16.18
CA ALA A 78 -1.28 8.15 15.09
C ALA A 78 -1.89 9.45 14.51
N LEU A 79 -3.11 9.82 14.91
CA LEU A 79 -3.84 10.98 14.37
C LEU A 79 -3.90 12.11 15.40
N ASP A 80 -3.02 13.09 15.23
CA ASP A 80 -3.09 14.36 15.97
C ASP A 80 -4.28 15.24 15.52
N ASP A 81 -4.57 16.27 16.31
CA ASP A 81 -5.67 17.21 16.06
C ASP A 81 -5.55 17.86 14.67
N GLU A 82 -4.33 18.18 14.22
CA GLU A 82 -4.10 18.79 12.91
C GLU A 82 -4.52 17.85 11.77
N ARG A 83 -4.16 16.56 11.86
CA ARG A 83 -4.57 15.54 10.90
C ARG A 83 -6.06 15.25 10.93
N LEU A 84 -6.68 15.27 12.11
CA LEU A 84 -8.12 15.08 12.24
C LEU A 84 -8.88 16.27 11.65
N ASP A 85 -8.43 17.50 11.90
CA ASP A 85 -9.00 18.72 11.30
C ASP A 85 -8.86 18.74 9.78
N ALA A 86 -7.73 18.24 9.26
CA ALA A 86 -7.50 18.12 7.83
C ALA A 86 -8.41 17.07 7.16
N ILE A 87 -8.93 16.08 7.91
CA ILE A 87 -9.74 14.99 7.38
C ILE A 87 -11.07 14.91 8.17
N PRO A 88 -12.07 15.73 7.81
CA PRO A 88 -13.34 15.83 8.55
C PRO A 88 -14.09 14.49 8.68
N ALA A 89 -13.91 13.58 7.73
CA ALA A 89 -14.51 12.25 7.78
C ALA A 89 -13.91 11.35 8.88
N LEU A 90 -12.63 11.54 9.23
CA LEU A 90 -12.00 10.86 10.35
C LEU A 90 -12.39 11.51 11.68
N ALA A 91 -12.38 12.85 11.76
CA ALA A 91 -12.83 13.58 12.95
C ALA A 91 -14.28 13.23 13.33
N ALA A 92 -15.19 13.10 12.36
CA ALA A 92 -16.58 12.70 12.63
C ALA A 92 -16.74 11.26 13.16
N ARG A 93 -15.67 10.46 13.12
CA ARG A 93 -15.64 9.04 13.52
C ARG A 93 -14.66 8.77 14.65
N SER A 94 -13.98 9.79 15.17
CA SER A 94 -13.08 9.60 16.29
C SER A 94 -13.89 9.06 17.47
N PRO A 95 -13.31 8.13 18.25
CA PRO A 95 -13.91 7.77 19.52
C PRO A 95 -14.06 9.05 20.33
N ALA A 96 -15.25 9.33 20.84
CA ALA A 96 -15.39 10.37 21.85
C ALA A 96 -14.52 9.95 23.04
N ASP A 97 -13.81 10.91 23.64
CA ASP A 97 -13.22 10.69 24.97
C ASP A 97 -14.37 10.30 25.93
N GLU A 98 -14.50 9.01 26.26
CA GLU A 98 -15.40 8.53 27.32
C GLU A 98 -14.82 8.80 28.70
#